data_AF-A0A382STI0-F1
#
_entry.id   AF-A0A382STI0-F1
#
_cell.length_a   1.000
_cell.length_b   1.000
_cell.length_c   1.000
_cell.angle_alpha   90.00
_cell.angle_beta   90.00
_cell.angle_gamma   90.00
#
_symmetry.space_group_name_H-M   'P 1'
#
loop_
_entity.id
_entity.type
_entity.pdbx_description
1 polymer ?
#
loop_
_entity_poly.entity_id
_entity_poly.type
_entity_poly.pdbx_seq_one_letter_code
_entity_poly.pdbx_strand_id
1 'polypeptide(L)' 'VRLPFDLQAWIDEHRHQLKPPVANRLLWTDSPMDVMVVGGGTSRVDYHDDP' A
#
# COMPACT_ATOMS: atom_id res chain seq x y z
N VAL A 1 17.78 -5.37 10.81
CA VAL A 1 17.98 -4.31 9.80
C VAL A 1 17.30 -4.78 8.52
N ARG A 2 16.37 -3.99 7.97
CA ARG A 2 15.79 -4.27 6.64
C ARG A 2 16.68 -3.58 5.60
N LEU A 3 17.08 -4.30 4.56
CA LEU A 3 17.87 -3.73 3.47
C LEU A 3 16.95 -2.96 2.50
N PRO A 4 17.47 -1.94 1.81
CA PRO A 4 16.76 -1.34 0.69
C PRO A 4 16.40 -2.41 -0.36
N PHE A 5 15.26 -2.24 -1.02
CA PHE A 5 14.79 -3.10 -2.10
C PHE A 5 14.25 -2.25 -3.25
N ASP A 6 14.09 -2.86 -4.43
CA ASP A 6 13.50 -2.21 -5.59
C ASP A 6 11.98 -2.08 -5.41
N LEU A 7 11.51 -0.85 -5.20
CA LEU A 7 10.10 -0.57 -5.00
C LEU A 7 9.27 -0.84 -6.25
N GLN A 8 9.80 -0.63 -7.46
CA GLN A 8 9.04 -0.87 -8.70
C GLN A 8 8.80 -2.36 -8.92
N ALA A 9 9.83 -3.18 -8.74
CA ALA A 9 9.71 -4.63 -8.84
C ALA A 9 8.70 -5.20 -7.81
N TRP A 10 8.70 -4.65 -6.58
CA TRP A 10 7.72 -5.04 -5.57
C TRP A 10 6.29 -4.63 -5.96
N ILE A 11 6.11 -3.44 -6.54
CA ILE A 11 4.79 -3.01 -7.06
C ILE A 11 4.34 -3.96 -8.19
N ASP A 12 5.24 -4.35 -9.10
CA ASP A 12 4.94 -5.33 -10.16
C ASP A 12 4.43 -6.66 -9.60
N GLU A 13 5.12 -7.20 -8.60
CA GLU A 13 4.75 -8.43 -7.92
C GLU A 13 3.35 -8.32 -7.25
N HIS A 14 3.06 -7.17 -6.65
CA HIS A 14 1.84 -6.95 -5.87
C HIS A 14 0.69 -6.26 -6.63
N ARG A 15 0.86 -5.97 -7.93
CA ARG A 15 -0.14 -5.29 -8.79
C ARG A 15 -1.53 -5.92 -8.73
N HIS A 16 -1.59 -7.24 -8.55
CA HIS A 16 -2.83 -7.99 -8.43
C HIS A 16 -3.69 -7.59 -7.22
N GLN A 17 -3.09 -7.02 -6.18
CA GLN A 17 -3.75 -6.55 -4.95
C GLN A 17 -3.97 -5.05 -4.96
N LEU A 18 -3.22 -4.30 -5.78
CA LEU A 18 -3.34 -2.85 -5.94
C LEU A 18 -4.48 -2.45 -6.89
N LYS A 19 -5.55 -3.24 -6.87
CA LYS A 19 -6.81 -3.07 -7.61
C LYS A 19 -7.97 -3.63 -6.77
N PRO A 20 -9.24 -3.31 -7.11
CA PRO A 20 -10.38 -3.89 -6.41
C PRO A 20 -10.35 -5.43 -6.41
N PRO A 21 -10.77 -6.08 -5.31
CA PRO A 21 -11.43 -5.50 -4.13
C PRO A 21 -10.48 -4.99 -3.03
N VAL A 22 -9.15 -5.14 -3.16
CA VAL A 22 -8.20 -4.83 -2.07
C VAL A 22 -7.66 -3.40 -2.18
N ALA A 23 -7.11 -3.04 -3.35
CA ALA A 23 -6.65 -1.71 -3.74
C ALA A 23 -5.55 -1.03 -2.90
N ASN A 24 -5.00 -1.66 -1.86
CA ASN A 24 -3.85 -1.14 -1.11
C ASN A 24 -3.04 -2.27 -0.46
N ARG A 25 -1.79 -2.00 -0.06
CA ARG A 25 -0.97 -2.94 0.72
C ARG A 25 0.05 -2.21 1.58
N LEU A 26 0.19 -2.65 2.83
CA LEU A 26 1.23 -2.22 3.75
C LEU A 26 2.60 -2.82 3.33
N LEU A 27 3.65 -2.01 3.31
CA LEU A 27 4.99 -2.47 2.93
C LEU A 27 5.60 -3.38 4.00
N TRP A 28 5.40 -3.03 5.27
CA TRP A 28 5.95 -3.77 6.39
C TRP A 28 4.97 -3.82 7.55
N THR A 29 4.75 -5.03 8.08
CA THR A 29 4.10 -5.18 9.39
C THR A 29 5.09 -4.79 10.49
N ASP A 30 4.54 -4.35 11.63
CA ASP A 30 5.30 -4.11 12.87
C ASP A 30 6.42 -3.08 12.69
N SER A 31 6.08 -1.93 12.12
CA SER A 31 6.97 -0.80 11.89
C SER A 31 6.47 0.40 12.70
N PRO A 32 7.36 1.25 13.25
CA PRO A 32 6.95 2.49 13.91
C PRO A 32 6.33 3.50 12.94
N MET A 33 6.51 3.30 11.63
CA MET A 33 5.87 4.07 10.57
C MET A 33 5.09 3.15 9.65
N ASP A 34 3.82 3.47 9.44
CA ASP A 34 2.98 2.82 8.45
C ASP A 34 3.29 3.37 7.06
N VAL A 35 3.81 2.50 6.19
CA VAL A 35 4.10 2.82 4.80
C VAL A 35 3.23 1.96 3.92
N MET A 36 2.32 2.60 3.18
CA MET A 36 1.32 1.92 2.36
C MET A 36 1.42 2.36 0.91
N VAL A 37 1.27 1.41 -0.02
CA VAL A 37 1.04 1.71 -1.43
C VAL A 37 -0.45 1.56 -1.71
N VAL A 38 -1.05 2.61 -2.26
CA VAL A 38 -2.48 2.65 -2.62
C VAL A 38 -2.60 2.62 -4.14
N GLY A 39 -3.36 1.65 -4.63
CA GLY A 39 -3.69 1.51 -6.04
C GLY A 39 -4.91 2.33 -6.45
N GLY A 40 -5.45 2.03 -7.63
CA GLY A 40 -6.60 2.74 -8.20
C GLY A 40 -7.84 1.84 -8.39
N GLY A 41 -8.92 2.42 -8.90
CA GLY A 41 -10.17 1.71 -9.21
C GLY A 41 -11.16 1.61 -8.05
N THR A 42 -10.82 2.16 -6.88
CA THR A 42 -11.73 2.33 -5.75
C THR A 42 -11.99 3.81 -5.54
N SER A 43 -13.26 4.19 -5.43
CA SER A 43 -13.71 5.53 -5.03
C SER A 43 -14.46 5.44 -3.70
N ARG A 44 -14.32 6.45 -2.85
CA ARG A 44 -15.06 6.51 -1.58
C ARG A 44 -15.62 7.91 -1.34
N VAL A 45 -16.61 8.00 -0.45
CA VAL A 45 -17.35 9.24 -0.15
C VAL A 45 -17.18 9.67 1.31
N ASP A 46 -16.42 8.91 2.10
CA ASP A 46 -16.04 9.22 3.47
C ASP A 46 -14.85 10.20 3.53
N TYR A 47 -14.76 10.92 4.65
CA TYR A 47 -13.59 11.71 5.03
C TYR A 47 -12.80 10.96 6.10
N HIS A 48 -11.46 11.02 6.01
CA HIS A 48 -10.57 10.57 7.07
C HIS A 48 -10.14 11.78 7.90
N ASP A 49 -10.35 11.73 9.22
CA ASP A 49 -9.86 12.71 10.19
C ASP A 49 -8.70 12.07 10.95
N ASP A 50 -7.48 12.52 10.68
CA ASP A 50 -6.23 11.96 11.22
C ASP A 50 -5.54 13.03 12.09
N PRO A 51 -5.48 12.85 13.43
CA PRO A 51 -4.97 13.85 14.37
C PRO A 51 -3.44 14.01 14.39
#